data_AF-A0A353NB39-F1
#
_entry.id   AF-A0A353NB39-F1
#
_cell.length_a   1.000
_cell.length_b   1.000
_cell.length_c   1.000
_cell.angle_alpha   90.00
_cell.angle_beta   90.00
_cell.angle_gamma   90.00
#
_symmetry.space_group_name_H-M   'P 1'
#
loop_
_entity.id
_entity.type
_entity.pdbx_description
1 polymer ?
#
loop_
_entity_poly.entity_id
_entity_poly.type
_entity_poly.pdbx_seq_one_letter_code
_entity_poly.pdbx_strand_id
1 'polypeptide(L)'
;MGIFSASRGVMNPTRSHVAKISPISIGQALRRERLLALLEPDSPTRAFWISGPGGAGKTTLIADFLDSKKLPSLWYQVDSLDGDPATFFYYFGRATEPLLV
;
A
#
# COMPACT_ATOMS: atom_id res chain seq x y z
N MET A 1 22.15 20.00 -10.03
CA MET A 1 21.85 20.13 -11.47
C MET A 1 22.27 18.82 -12.13
N GLY A 2 21.30 18.01 -12.61
CA GLY A 2 21.51 16.64 -13.11
C GLY A 2 21.75 15.63 -11.98
N ILE A 3 21.21 14.42 -11.95
CA ILE A 3 20.68 13.57 -13.02
C ILE A 3 19.77 12.54 -12.34
N PHE A 4 18.47 12.57 -12.66
CA PHE A 4 17.54 11.49 -12.31
C PHE A 4 17.91 10.27 -13.15
N SER A 5 18.42 9.24 -12.51
CA SER A 5 18.63 7.94 -13.14
C SER A 5 17.29 7.21 -13.22
N ALA A 6 16.63 7.36 -14.38
CA ALA A 6 15.60 6.44 -14.82
C ALA A 6 16.30 5.21 -15.42
N SER A 7 16.28 4.08 -14.72
CA SER A 7 16.23 2.73 -15.31
C SER A 7 16.18 1.67 -14.21
N ARG A 8 15.08 0.92 -14.13
CA ARG A 8 15.07 -0.55 -14.31
C ARG A 8 13.68 -1.16 -14.07
N GLY A 9 13.11 -1.66 -15.17
CA GLY A 9 12.68 -3.06 -15.28
C GLY A 9 11.61 -3.60 -14.33
N VAL A 10 10.38 -3.61 -14.83
CA VAL A 10 9.36 -4.69 -14.75
C VAL A 10 9.21 -5.40 -13.40
N MET A 11 8.19 -4.98 -12.65
CA MET A 11 7.18 -5.91 -12.12
C MET A 11 5.82 -5.31 -12.46
N ASN A 12 5.06 -5.96 -13.33
CA ASN A 12 3.66 -5.64 -13.54
C ASN A 12 2.87 -6.72 -12.78
N PRO A 13 2.67 -6.60 -11.45
CA PRO A 13 1.64 -7.39 -10.82
C PRO A 13 0.36 -6.96 -11.53
N THR A 14 -0.40 -7.92 -12.05
CA THR A 14 -1.71 -7.72 -12.65
C THR A 14 -2.50 -6.79 -11.73
N ARG A 15 -2.54 -5.48 -12.04
CA ARG A 15 -3.19 -4.49 -11.18
C ARG A 15 -4.66 -4.82 -11.24
N SER A 16 -5.17 -5.43 -10.19
CA SER A 16 -6.59 -5.63 -10.03
C SER A 16 -7.24 -4.24 -9.99
N HIS A 17 -7.90 -3.82 -11.07
CA HIS A 17 -8.56 -2.51 -11.18
C HIS A 17 -9.72 -2.29 -10.19
N VAL A 18 -9.90 -3.22 -9.25
CA VAL A 18 -10.86 -3.15 -8.16
C VAL A 18 -10.28 -2.24 -7.07
N ALA A 19 -10.88 -1.06 -6.91
CA ALA A 19 -10.45 -0.04 -5.93
C ALA A 19 -10.31 -0.58 -4.50
N LYS A 20 -11.08 -1.62 -4.14
CA LYS A 20 -11.06 -2.26 -2.82
C LYS A 20 -9.74 -2.95 -2.49
N ILE A 21 -8.97 -3.36 -3.50
CA ILE A 21 -7.78 -4.22 -3.34
C ILE A 21 -6.52 -3.69 -4.03
N SER A 22 -6.61 -2.52 -4.65
CA SER A 22 -5.47 -1.86 -5.30
C SER A 22 -4.89 -0.75 -4.41
N PRO A 23 -3.57 -0.73 -4.18
CA PRO A 23 -2.94 0.45 -3.61
C PRO A 23 -3.09 1.64 -4.57
N ILE A 24 -3.20 2.84 -4.01
CA ILE A 24 -3.28 4.05 -4.83
C ILE A 24 -1.94 4.25 -5.55
N SER A 25 -2.00 4.47 -6.87
CA SER A 25 -0.82 4.87 -7.64
C SER A 25 -0.43 6.28 -7.24
N ILE A 26 0.68 6.43 -6.52
CA ILE A 26 1.18 7.75 -6.13
C ILE A 26 1.90 8.37 -7.33
N GLY A 27 1.51 9.60 -7.68
CA GLY A 27 2.26 10.45 -8.60
C GLY A 27 3.43 11.13 -7.87
N GLN A 28 3.46 12.46 -7.90
CA GLN A 28 4.40 13.22 -7.08
C GLN A 28 3.79 13.45 -5.69
N ALA A 29 4.36 12.82 -4.66
CA ALA A 29 4.02 13.09 -3.25
C ALA A 29 5.22 13.65 -2.50
N LEU A 30 4.96 14.58 -1.57
CA LEU A 30 5.99 15.05 -0.64
C LEU A 30 6.37 13.91 0.30
N ARG A 31 7.63 13.47 0.25
CA ARG A 31 8.15 12.43 1.14
C ARG A 31 8.20 12.95 2.58
N ARG A 32 7.65 12.17 3.50
CA ARG A 32 7.57 12.53 4.93
C ARG A 32 8.54 11.70 5.74
N GLU A 33 9.84 11.93 5.54
CA GLU A 33 10.94 11.14 6.10
C GLU A 33 10.78 10.87 7.61
N ARG A 34 10.41 11.89 8.39
CA ARG A 34 10.15 11.75 9.83
C ARG A 34 9.06 10.72 10.15
N LEU A 35 7.99 10.65 9.36
CA LEU A 35 6.89 9.69 9.58
C LEU A 35 7.24 8.31 9.02
N LEU A 36 7.97 8.25 7.91
CA LEU A 36 8.49 7.00 7.36
C LEU A 36 9.44 6.32 8.35
N ALA A 37 10.30 7.09 9.01
CA ALA A 37 11.19 6.59 10.06
C ALA A 37 10.43 5.94 11.24
N LEU A 38 9.22 6.42 11.56
CA LEU A 38 8.38 5.81 12.60
C LEU A 38 7.73 4.48 12.17
N LEU A 39 7.72 4.19 10.86
CA LEU A 39 7.25 2.93 10.30
C LEU A 39 8.39 1.93 10.11
N GLU A 40 9.64 2.34 10.34
CA GLU A 40 10.77 1.41 10.32
C GLU A 40 10.64 0.42 11.50
N PRO A 41 10.70 -0.90 11.23
CA PRO A 41 10.60 -1.90 12.27
C PRO A 41 11.93 -2.01 13.04
N ASP A 42 12.08 -1.24 14.11
CA ASP A 42 13.20 -1.36 15.06
C ASP A 42 13.06 -2.58 16.01
N SER A 43 11.95 -3.33 15.92
CA SER A 43 11.53 -4.45 16.77
C SER A 43 10.49 -5.28 15.99
N PRO A 44 10.02 -6.49 16.41
CA PRO A 44 8.97 -7.20 15.66
C PRO A 44 7.60 -6.53 15.89
N THR A 45 7.42 -5.33 15.35
CA THR A 45 6.15 -4.62 15.30
C THR A 45 5.18 -5.44 14.47
N ARG A 46 4.04 -5.83 15.06
CA ARG A 46 3.05 -6.69 14.40
C ARG A 46 1.92 -5.92 13.70
N ALA A 47 1.70 -4.65 14.05
CA ALA A 47 0.64 -3.81 13.45
C ALA A 47 0.91 -2.31 13.63
N PHE A 48 0.50 -1.51 12.64
CA PHE A 48 0.49 -0.04 12.71
C PHE A 48 -0.93 0.49 12.55
N TRP A 49 -1.33 1.44 13.40
CA TRP A 49 -2.59 2.18 13.26
C TRP A 49 -2.31 3.65 12.95
N ILE A 50 -2.81 4.13 11.82
CA ILE A 50 -2.57 5.51 11.37
C ILE A 50 -3.90 6.26 11.33
N SER A 51 -4.05 7.23 12.22
CA SER A 51 -5.20 8.12 12.30
C SER A 51 -4.83 9.56 11.92
N GLY A 52 -5.84 10.35 11.56
CA GLY A 52 -5.67 11.75 11.16
C GLY A 52 -6.81 12.24 10.28
N PRO A 53 -6.93 13.56 10.06
CA PRO A 53 -8.05 14.15 9.32
C PRO A 53 -8.11 13.71 7.85
N GLY A 54 -9.25 13.94 7.21
CA GLY A 54 -9.38 13.81 5.75
C GLY A 54 -8.32 14.65 5.04
N GLY A 55 -7.73 14.12 3.96
CA GLY A 55 -6.68 14.83 3.23
C GLY A 55 -5.30 14.87 3.89
N ALA A 56 -5.11 14.33 5.09
CA ALA A 56 -3.80 14.33 5.78
C ALA A 56 -2.70 13.49 5.09
N GLY A 57 -3.02 12.75 4.02
CA GLY A 57 -2.06 11.92 3.28
C GLY A 57 -1.72 10.59 3.94
N LYS A 58 -2.61 10.03 4.78
CA LYS A 58 -2.41 8.74 5.48
C LYS A 58 -2.17 7.59 4.48
N THR A 59 -3.05 7.49 3.50
CA THR A 59 -2.98 6.49 2.44
C THR A 59 -1.72 6.66 1.59
N THR A 60 -1.36 7.91 1.29
CA THR A 60 -0.13 8.26 0.58
C THR A 60 1.12 7.88 1.36
N LEU A 61 1.13 8.06 2.69
CA LEU A 61 2.26 7.68 3.54
C LEU A 61 2.53 6.18 3.49
N ILE A 62 1.49 5.34 3.61
CA ILE A 62 1.64 3.89 3.55
C ILE A 62 2.05 3.43 2.16
N ALA A 63 1.47 3.99 1.10
CA ALA A 63 1.84 3.61 -0.25
C ALA A 63 3.29 4.04 -0.58
N ASP A 64 3.78 5.20 -0.13
CA ASP A 64 5.20 5.61 -0.26
C ASP A 64 6.12 4.68 0.55
N PHE A 65 5.72 4.32 1.77
CA PHE A 65 6.47 3.36 2.59
C PHE A 65 6.63 2.01 1.89
N LEU A 66 5.52 1.42 1.42
CA LEU A 66 5.52 0.12 0.73
C LEU A 66 6.31 0.15 -0.58
N ASP A 67 6.15 1.21 -1.38
CA ASP A 67 6.89 1.39 -2.64
C ASP A 67 8.40 1.53 -2.38
N SER A 68 8.79 2.31 -1.37
CA SER A 68 10.19 2.53 -1.03
C SER A 68 10.90 1.26 -0.54
N LYS A 69 10.17 0.36 0.11
CA LYS A 69 10.71 -0.90 0.64
C LYS A 69 10.60 -2.07 -0.34
N LYS A 70 9.86 -1.90 -1.44
CA LYS A 70 9.57 -2.97 -2.43
C LYS A 70 9.07 -4.26 -1.78
N LEU A 71 8.29 -4.12 -0.71
CA LEU A 71 7.78 -5.28 0.02
C LEU A 71 6.56 -5.85 -0.72
N PRO A 72 6.48 -7.19 -0.88
CA PRO A 72 5.23 -7.84 -1.23
C PRO A 72 4.17 -7.45 -0.21
N SER A 73 3.10 -6.79 -0.65
CA SER A 73 2.07 -6.25 0.22
C SER A 73 0.68 -6.45 -0.36
N LEU A 74 -0.28 -6.66 0.54
CA LEU A 74 -1.70 -6.76 0.22
C LEU A 74 -2.40 -5.47 0.62
N TRP A 75 -3.15 -4.89 -0.29
CA TRP A 75 -4.00 -3.73 -0.01
C TRP A 75 -5.44 -4.20 0.12
N TYR A 76 -6.14 -3.76 1.18
CA TYR A 76 -7.56 -4.07 1.37
C TYR A 76 -8.29 -2.91 2.03
N GLN A 77 -9.34 -2.43 1.39
CA GLN A 77 -10.25 -1.44 1.96
C GLN A 77 -11.43 -2.14 2.62
N VAL A 78 -11.50 -2.06 3.95
CA VAL A 78 -12.65 -2.55 4.72
C VAL A 78 -13.80 -1.55 4.66
N ASP A 79 -15.00 -2.03 4.36
CA ASP A 79 -16.24 -1.26 4.34
C ASP A 79 -17.43 -2.07 4.90
N SER A 80 -18.64 -1.50 4.87
CA SER A 80 -19.83 -2.13 5.44
C SER A 80 -20.29 -3.40 4.71
N LEU A 81 -19.87 -3.62 3.45
CA LEU A 81 -20.22 -4.82 2.69
C LEU A 81 -19.45 -6.05 3.19
N ASP A 82 -18.32 -5.83 3.88
CA ASP A 82 -17.51 -6.89 4.47
C ASP A 82 -18.15 -7.54 5.72
N GLY A 83 -19.34 -7.09 6.11
CA GLY A 83 -20.14 -7.75 7.14
C GLY A 83 -20.66 -9.13 6.71
N ASP A 84 -20.76 -9.38 5.40
CA ASP A 84 -20.98 -10.72 4.84
C ASP A 84 -19.62 -11.42 4.62
N PRO A 85 -19.34 -12.54 5.32
CA PRO A 85 -18.09 -13.27 5.17
C PRO A 85 -17.79 -13.71 3.73
N ALA A 86 -18.82 -14.04 2.92
CA ALA A 86 -18.61 -14.46 1.55
C ALA A 86 -18.05 -13.32 0.69
N THR A 87 -18.60 -12.12 0.85
CA THR A 87 -18.11 -10.89 0.21
C THR A 87 -16.68 -10.56 0.63
N PHE A 88 -16.38 -10.63 1.93
CA PHE A 88 -15.02 -10.39 2.45
C PHE A 88 -14.00 -11.37 1.84
N PHE A 89 -14.25 -12.68 1.93
CA PHE A 89 -13.31 -13.69 1.43
C PHE A 89 -13.15 -13.67 -0.09
N TYR A 90 -14.21 -13.30 -0.82
CA TYR A 90 -14.12 -13.10 -2.27
C TYR A 90 -13.09 -12.02 -2.62
N TYR A 91 -13.23 -10.81 -2.07
CA TYR A 91 -12.29 -9.72 -2.38
C TYR A 91 -10.90 -9.95 -1.76
N PHE A 92 -10.84 -10.51 -0.56
CA PHE A 92 -9.56 -10.82 0.08
C PHE A 92 -8.77 -11.84 -0.73
N GLY A 93 -9.41 -12.91 -1.20
CA GLY A 93 -8.78 -13.90 -2.09
C GLY A 93 -8.21 -13.24 -3.35
N ARG A 94 -8.98 -12.37 -4.01
CA ARG A 94 -8.50 -11.60 -5.18
C ARG A 94 -7.29 -10.72 -4.86
N ALA A 95 -7.21 -10.15 -3.66
CA ALA A 95 -6.09 -9.32 -3.24
C ALA A 95 -4.80 -10.12 -3.00
N THR A 96 -4.91 -11.43 -2.71
CA THR A 96 -3.76 -12.32 -2.49
C THR A 96 -3.15 -12.86 -3.77
N GLU A 97 -3.89 -12.90 -4.89
CA GLU A 97 -3.41 -13.43 -6.18
C GLU A 97 -2.02 -12.90 -6.60
N PRO A 98 -1.71 -11.59 -6.47
CA PRO A 98 -0.39 -11.05 -6.85
C PRO A 98 0.77 -11.48 -5.95
N LEU A 99 0.51 -12.07 -4.78
CA LEU A 99 1.53 -12.47 -3.80
C LEU A 99 1.86 -13.96 -3.84
N LEU A 100 1.09 -14.76 -4.58
CA LEU A 100 1.19 -16.22 -4.62
C LEU A 100 1.92 -16.76 -5.87
N VAL A 101 2.56 -15.88 -6.65
CA VAL A 101 3.37 -16.20 -7.84
C VAL A 101 4.83 -15.93 -7.54
#